data_AF-A0A1J4XBK6-F1
#
_entry.id   AF-A0A1J4XBK6-F1
#
_cell.length_a   1.000
_cell.length_b   1.000
_cell.length_c   1.000
_cell.angle_alpha   90.00
_cell.angle_beta   90.00
_cell.angle_gamma   90.00
#
_symmetry.space_group_name_H-M   'P 1'
#
loop_
_entity.id
_entity.type
_entity.pdbx_description
1 polymer ?
#
loop_
_entity_poly.entity_id
_entity_poly.type
_entity_poly.pdbx_seq_one_letter_code
_entity_poly.pdbx_strand_id
1 'polypeptide(L)'
;MSEERIHTYTAPGIVVFFEPKLCTHVAECIQGLPQVFNTRDKPWVHPEQAGADPIAEVIERCPTSALRYERTDGAPQEAIPKRNTVSVCPKGPLFFRGDLILTDALGNEVRRETRLALCRCGATRNPPFCDGRHFWQTFSDQGRVPGQALRQRTGAMPGALTITPLHNGPIQLKGPFELIDAKGVVRYREDGALLCRCGGSNNKPFCDFTHQWNGFQAP
;
A
#
# COMPACT_ATOMS: atom_id res chain seq x y z
N MET A 1 -3.42 -5.14 -21.72
CA MET A 1 -4.05 -4.16 -20.81
C MET A 1 -5.35 -4.79 -20.33
N SER A 2 -5.34 -5.51 -19.19
CA SER A 2 -6.56 -6.14 -18.68
C SER A 2 -7.38 -5.10 -17.92
N GLU A 3 -8.64 -4.93 -18.31
CA GLU A 3 -9.60 -3.99 -17.72
C GLU A 3 -9.51 -3.98 -16.19
N GLU A 4 -9.53 -2.77 -15.64
CA GLU A 4 -9.60 -2.49 -14.21
C GLU A 4 -10.98 -2.90 -13.71
N ARG A 5 -11.12 -4.18 -13.33
CA ARG A 5 -12.40 -4.70 -12.84
C ARG A 5 -12.60 -4.34 -11.38
N ILE A 6 -13.20 -3.17 -11.15
CA ILE A 6 -13.70 -2.77 -9.85
C ILE A 6 -15.10 -3.37 -9.66
N HIS A 7 -15.28 -4.12 -8.58
CA HIS A 7 -16.59 -4.65 -8.18
C HIS A 7 -17.26 -3.66 -7.22
N THR A 8 -18.53 -3.37 -7.45
CA THR A 8 -19.31 -2.42 -6.64
C THR A 8 -20.48 -3.14 -5.99
N TYR A 9 -20.66 -2.91 -4.69
CA TYR A 9 -21.75 -3.47 -3.89
C TYR A 9 -22.43 -2.35 -3.11
N THR A 10 -23.75 -2.24 -3.21
CA THR A 10 -24.50 -1.11 -2.64
C THR A 10 -25.44 -1.58 -1.54
N ALA A 11 -25.46 -0.85 -0.42
CA ALA A 11 -26.42 -1.01 0.66
C ALA A 11 -26.88 0.37 1.17
N PRO A 12 -27.94 0.44 2.00
CA PRO A 12 -28.32 1.69 2.65
C PRO A 12 -27.16 2.30 3.44
N GLY A 13 -26.82 3.55 3.11
CA GLY A 13 -25.77 4.33 3.78
C GLY A 13 -24.34 4.07 3.33
N ILE A 14 -24.08 3.06 2.48
CA ILE A 14 -22.72 2.74 2.02
C ILE A 14 -22.65 2.05 0.65
N VAL A 15 -21.67 2.44 -0.15
CA VAL A 15 -21.24 1.72 -1.35
C VAL A 15 -19.85 1.14 -1.09
N VAL A 16 -19.65 -0.15 -1.34
CA VAL A 16 -18.38 -0.85 -1.17
C VAL A 16 -17.76 -1.12 -2.54
N PHE A 17 -16.50 -0.74 -2.71
CA PHE A 17 -15.70 -1.00 -3.90
C PHE A 17 -14.63 -2.04 -3.60
N PHE A 18 -14.48 -3.03 -4.46
CA PHE A 18 -13.44 -4.05 -4.37
C PHE A 18 -12.63 -4.15 -5.67
N GLU A 19 -11.32 -3.99 -5.54
CA GLU A 19 -10.36 -4.06 -6.63
C GLU A 19 -9.40 -5.24 -6.40
N PRO A 20 -9.67 -6.41 -7.00
CA PRO A 20 -8.97 -7.65 -6.67
C PRO A 20 -7.45 -7.58 -6.88
N LYS A 21 -7.01 -6.80 -7.87
CA LYS A 21 -5.58 -6.66 -8.22
C LYS A 21 -4.73 -6.00 -7.13
N LEU A 22 -5.36 -5.27 -6.20
CA LEU A 22 -4.67 -4.64 -5.06
C LEU A 22 -4.70 -5.51 -3.80
N CYS A 23 -5.47 -6.60 -3.78
CA CYS A 23 -5.63 -7.42 -2.59
C CYS A 23 -4.40 -8.30 -2.36
N THR A 24 -3.72 -8.11 -1.23
CA THR A 24 -2.61 -9.00 -0.80
C THR A 24 -3.07 -10.10 0.16
N HIS A 25 -4.38 -10.32 0.29
CA HIS A 25 -4.98 -11.38 1.11
C HIS A 25 -4.58 -11.38 2.58
N VAL A 26 -4.46 -10.19 3.21
CA VAL A 26 -4.16 -10.07 4.65
C VAL A 26 -5.32 -10.49 5.57
N ALA A 27 -6.49 -10.81 5.01
CA ALA A 27 -7.67 -11.34 5.69
C ALA A 27 -8.38 -10.43 6.72
N GLU A 28 -7.97 -9.17 6.87
CA GLU A 28 -8.64 -8.17 7.74
C GLU A 28 -10.16 -8.13 7.56
N CYS A 29 -10.64 -8.14 6.30
CA CYS A 29 -12.06 -8.06 6.00
C CYS A 29 -12.86 -9.30 6.45
N ILE A 30 -12.37 -10.50 6.11
CA ILE A 30 -13.06 -11.76 6.44
C ILE A 30 -12.96 -12.10 7.93
N GLN A 31 -11.93 -11.60 8.64
CA GLN A 31 -11.79 -11.77 10.08
C GLN A 31 -12.60 -10.73 10.85
N GLY A 32 -12.68 -9.50 10.35
CA GLY A 32 -13.37 -8.39 11.00
C GLY A 32 -14.89 -8.42 10.85
N LEU A 33 -15.40 -8.84 9.69
CA LEU A 33 -16.85 -8.84 9.43
C LEU A 33 -17.26 -10.01 8.48
N PRO A 34 -17.14 -11.28 8.93
CA PRO A 34 -17.36 -12.45 8.09
C PRO A 34 -18.77 -12.58 7.51
N GLN A 35 -19.78 -11.97 8.13
CA GLN A 35 -21.14 -11.92 7.58
C GLN A 35 -21.25 -10.99 6.36
N VAL A 36 -20.39 -9.97 6.26
CA VAL A 36 -20.33 -9.09 5.08
C VAL A 36 -19.31 -9.61 4.07
N PHE A 37 -18.15 -10.09 4.51
CA PHE A 37 -17.07 -10.54 3.64
C PHE A 37 -16.87 -12.05 3.76
N ASN A 38 -17.47 -12.81 2.84
CA ASN A 38 -17.44 -14.28 2.85
C ASN A 38 -16.94 -14.85 1.53
N THR A 39 -15.71 -15.36 1.52
CA THR A 39 -15.08 -15.97 0.32
C THR A 39 -15.76 -17.26 -0.19
N ARG A 40 -16.69 -17.84 0.58
CA ARG A 40 -17.48 -19.00 0.14
C ARG A 40 -18.69 -18.61 -0.70
N ASP A 41 -19.11 -17.35 -0.63
CA ASP A 41 -20.31 -16.86 -1.28
C ASP A 41 -20.00 -16.22 -2.64
N LYS A 42 -21.03 -16.11 -3.49
CA LYS A 42 -20.98 -15.41 -4.78
C LYS A 42 -22.29 -14.61 -4.94
N PRO A 43 -22.28 -13.27 -4.83
CA PRO A 43 -21.12 -12.41 -4.53
C PRO A 43 -20.49 -12.70 -3.15
N TRP A 44 -19.23 -12.35 -2.96
CA TRP A 44 -18.52 -12.58 -1.68
C TRP A 44 -18.66 -11.40 -0.70
N VAL A 45 -19.26 -10.30 -1.14
CA VAL A 45 -19.49 -9.08 -0.35
C VAL A 45 -21.00 -8.86 -0.25
N HIS A 46 -21.48 -8.78 0.98
CA HIS A 46 -22.89 -8.65 1.36
C HIS A 46 -23.09 -7.44 2.28
N PRO A 47 -22.98 -6.20 1.74
CA PRO A 47 -23.04 -4.99 2.57
C PRO A 47 -24.39 -4.80 3.28
N GLU A 48 -25.44 -5.50 2.86
CA GLU A 48 -26.75 -5.54 3.52
C GLU A 48 -26.74 -6.27 4.88
N GLN A 49 -25.71 -7.07 5.18
CA GLN A 49 -25.64 -7.87 6.41
C GLN A 49 -25.08 -7.12 7.63
N ALA A 50 -24.75 -5.83 7.49
CA ALA A 50 -24.34 -4.98 8.60
C ALA A 50 -24.68 -3.50 8.33
N GLY A 51 -24.61 -2.68 9.38
CA GLY A 51 -24.68 -1.22 9.22
C GLY A 51 -23.43 -0.66 8.54
N ALA A 52 -23.53 0.57 8.01
CA ALA A 52 -22.44 1.23 7.29
C ALA A 52 -21.18 1.45 8.16
N ASP A 53 -21.32 1.69 9.47
CA ASP A 53 -20.21 1.93 10.40
C ASP A 53 -19.26 0.74 10.56
N PRO A 54 -19.71 -0.46 10.94
CA PRO A 54 -18.82 -1.63 11.05
C PRO A 54 -18.21 -2.02 9.71
N ILE A 55 -18.90 -1.78 8.59
CA ILE A 55 -18.34 -2.00 7.24
C ILE A 55 -17.18 -1.04 6.98
N ALA A 56 -17.38 0.26 7.20
CA ALA A 56 -16.35 1.28 7.04
C ALA A 56 -15.13 0.97 7.92
N GLU A 57 -15.35 0.68 9.20
CA GLU A 57 -14.29 0.35 10.17
C GLU A 57 -13.43 -0.84 9.70
N VAL A 58 -14.05 -1.91 9.22
CA VAL A 58 -13.32 -3.11 8.76
C VAL A 58 -12.62 -2.86 7.43
N ILE A 59 -13.23 -2.07 6.52
CA ILE A 59 -12.56 -1.66 5.29
C ILE A 59 -11.32 -0.82 5.62
N GLU A 60 -11.35 0.07 6.62
CA GLU A 60 -10.23 0.93 7.03
C GLU A 60 -8.98 0.17 7.55
N ARG A 61 -9.16 -1.09 7.97
CA ARG A 61 -8.08 -1.99 8.41
C ARG A 61 -7.32 -2.63 7.25
N CYS A 62 -7.93 -2.69 6.06
CA CYS A 62 -7.23 -3.14 4.85
C CYS A 62 -5.98 -2.25 4.64
N PRO A 63 -4.79 -2.81 4.33
CA PRO A 63 -3.57 -2.01 4.14
C PRO A 63 -3.29 -1.62 2.68
N THR A 64 -4.15 -2.00 1.72
CA THR A 64 -3.82 -1.92 0.28
C THR A 64 -4.78 -1.10 -0.57
N SER A 65 -5.87 -0.58 0.01
CA SER A 65 -7.00 0.02 -0.73
C SER A 65 -7.69 -0.91 -1.71
N ALA A 66 -7.48 -2.23 -1.59
CA ALA A 66 -8.27 -3.22 -2.34
C ALA A 66 -9.76 -3.13 -2.02
N LEU A 67 -10.11 -2.82 -0.77
CA LEU A 67 -11.45 -2.40 -0.39
C LEU A 67 -11.46 -0.90 -0.16
N ARG A 68 -12.50 -0.22 -0.64
CA ARG A 68 -12.82 1.18 -0.38
C ARG A 68 -14.32 1.31 -0.17
N TYR A 69 -14.76 2.44 0.35
CA TYR A 69 -16.18 2.73 0.45
C TYR A 69 -16.50 4.18 0.15
N GLU A 70 -17.78 4.43 -0.10
CA GLU A 70 -18.38 5.76 -0.11
C GLU A 70 -19.61 5.74 0.81
N ARG A 71 -19.63 6.62 1.81
CA ARG A 71 -20.82 6.86 2.66
C ARG A 71 -21.86 7.66 1.90
N THR A 72 -23.10 7.16 1.93
CA THR A 72 -24.26 7.79 1.28
C THR A 72 -25.28 8.33 2.29
N ASP A 73 -25.01 8.17 3.59
CA ASP A 73 -25.83 8.62 4.72
C ASP A 73 -25.37 9.95 5.34
N GLY A 74 -24.33 10.57 4.77
CA GLY A 74 -23.75 11.82 5.28
C GLY A 74 -22.75 11.65 6.43
N ALA A 75 -22.46 10.42 6.86
CA ALA A 75 -21.37 10.15 7.79
C ALA A 75 -19.99 10.40 7.14
N PRO A 76 -18.91 10.59 7.93
CA PRO A 76 -17.58 10.86 7.39
C PRO A 76 -17.06 9.75 6.45
N GLN A 77 -16.40 10.16 5.37
CA GLN A 77 -15.61 9.26 4.51
C GLN A 77 -14.30 8.85 5.21
N GLU A 78 -13.57 7.91 4.61
CA GLU A 78 -12.24 7.51 5.11
C GLU A 78 -11.33 8.75 5.25
N ALA A 79 -10.85 8.99 6.47
CA ALA A 79 -10.06 10.17 6.76
C ALA A 79 -8.62 10.02 6.26
N ILE A 80 -8.09 11.05 5.61
CA ILE A 80 -6.68 11.13 5.24
C ILE A 80 -5.82 11.15 6.52
N PRO A 81 -4.89 10.19 6.70
CA PRO A 81 -4.02 10.17 7.87
C PRO A 81 -3.15 11.45 7.96
N LYS A 82 -2.98 11.97 9.19
CA LYS A 82 -2.19 13.21 9.43
C LYS A 82 -0.69 13.09 9.13
N ARG A 83 -0.19 11.86 8.92
CA ARG A 83 1.22 11.54 8.68
C ARG A 83 1.30 10.45 7.64
N ASN A 84 2.26 10.57 6.74
CA ASN A 84 2.60 9.50 5.81
C ASN A 84 3.57 8.54 6.49
N THR A 85 3.33 7.24 6.35
CA THR A 85 4.17 6.18 6.88
C THR A 85 4.48 5.19 5.77
N VAL A 86 5.69 4.64 5.80
CA VAL A 86 6.13 3.54 4.96
C VAL A 86 6.61 2.44 5.89
N SER A 87 5.88 1.33 5.97
CA SER A 87 6.20 0.20 6.82
C SER A 87 6.82 -0.93 5.99
N VAL A 88 7.97 -1.43 6.43
CA VAL A 88 8.67 -2.53 5.74
C VAL A 88 8.17 -3.86 6.29
N CYS A 89 7.43 -4.62 5.47
CA CYS A 89 7.00 -5.96 5.84
C CYS A 89 8.15 -6.97 5.61
N PRO A 90 8.54 -7.80 6.62
CA PRO A 90 9.48 -8.90 6.45
C PRO A 90 9.08 -9.80 5.29
N LYS A 91 10.02 -10.04 4.37
CA LYS A 91 9.83 -10.85 3.15
C LYS A 91 8.59 -10.46 2.33
N GLY A 92 8.05 -9.27 2.53
CA GLY A 92 6.76 -8.83 2.00
C GLY A 92 6.84 -7.46 1.33
N PRO A 93 5.72 -6.77 1.14
CA PRO A 93 5.66 -5.47 0.48
C PRO A 93 6.19 -4.31 1.33
N LEU A 94 6.19 -3.11 0.74
CA LEU A 94 6.16 -1.84 1.46
C LEU A 94 4.69 -1.43 1.63
N PHE A 95 4.25 -1.22 2.86
CA PHE A 95 2.92 -0.67 3.15
C PHE A 95 3.01 0.84 3.33
N PHE A 96 2.29 1.58 2.51
CA PHE A 96 2.15 3.03 2.62
C PHE A 96 0.82 3.35 3.28
N ARG A 97 0.79 4.35 4.15
CA ARG A 97 -0.45 4.92 4.72
C ARG A 97 -0.27 6.43 4.88
N GLY A 98 -1.18 7.25 4.38
CA GLY A 98 -1.00 8.70 4.32
C GLY A 98 -1.89 9.39 3.29
N ASP A 99 -1.53 10.61 2.89
CA ASP A 99 -2.05 11.26 1.67
C ASP A 99 -1.12 10.87 0.51
N LEU A 100 -1.47 9.83 -0.24
CA LEU A 100 -0.55 9.19 -1.19
C LEU A 100 -0.94 9.54 -2.62
N ILE A 101 -0.02 10.10 -3.39
CA ILE A 101 -0.19 10.38 -4.82
C ILE A 101 0.75 9.47 -5.59
N LEU A 102 0.21 8.46 -6.28
CA LEU A 102 0.96 7.60 -7.19
C LEU A 102 1.03 8.27 -8.56
N THR A 103 2.24 8.44 -9.09
CA THR A 103 2.47 8.98 -10.43
C THR A 103 3.12 7.95 -11.34
N ASP A 104 2.97 8.14 -12.65
CA ASP A 104 3.84 7.50 -13.63
C ASP A 104 5.24 8.14 -13.63
N ALA A 105 6.16 7.58 -14.44
CA ALA A 105 7.53 8.08 -14.56
C ALA A 105 7.65 9.47 -15.23
N LEU A 106 6.59 9.95 -15.89
CA LEU A 106 6.51 11.29 -16.49
C LEU A 106 5.98 12.33 -15.49
N GLY A 107 5.49 11.89 -14.33
CA GLY A 107 4.94 12.74 -13.28
C GLY A 107 3.43 12.94 -13.37
N ASN A 108 2.73 12.22 -14.27
CA ASN A 108 1.27 12.27 -14.31
C ASN A 108 0.68 11.52 -13.12
N GLU A 109 -0.29 12.12 -12.45
CA GLU A 109 -1.04 11.43 -11.39
C GLU A 109 -1.82 10.25 -12.00
N VAL A 110 -1.53 9.06 -11.49
CA VAL A 110 -2.25 7.83 -11.85
C VAL A 110 -3.35 7.56 -10.84
N ARG A 111 -3.10 7.85 -9.57
CA ARG A 111 -4.00 7.50 -8.47
C ARG A 111 -3.69 8.27 -7.19
N ARG A 112 -4.71 8.58 -6.40
CA ARG A 112 -4.58 9.09 -5.04
C ARG A 112 -5.28 8.16 -4.04
N GLU A 113 -4.61 7.80 -2.95
CA GLU A 113 -5.07 6.81 -1.97
C GLU A 113 -4.65 7.15 -0.54
N THR A 114 -5.35 6.55 0.43
CA THR A 114 -4.94 6.60 1.85
C THR A 114 -3.94 5.52 2.21
N ARG A 115 -3.82 4.47 1.39
CA ARG A 115 -3.03 3.27 1.67
C ARG A 115 -2.68 2.49 0.40
N LEU A 116 -1.48 1.93 0.34
CA LEU A 116 -1.00 1.15 -0.79
C LEU A 116 -0.05 0.04 -0.33
N ALA A 117 -0.04 -1.10 -1.03
CA ALA A 117 0.99 -2.11 -0.89
C ALA A 117 1.83 -2.20 -2.17
N LEU A 118 3.08 -1.75 -2.10
CA LEU A 118 3.97 -1.76 -3.26
C LEU A 118 4.96 -2.91 -3.20
N CYS A 119 5.25 -3.48 -4.37
CA CYS A 119 6.18 -4.58 -4.51
C CYS A 119 7.61 -4.10 -4.27
N ARG A 120 8.36 -4.86 -3.46
CA ARG A 120 9.80 -4.66 -3.27
C ARG A 120 10.66 -5.90 -3.57
N CYS A 121 10.02 -7.00 -3.97
CA CYS A 121 10.71 -8.26 -4.28
C CYS A 121 11.12 -8.40 -5.75
N GLY A 122 10.66 -7.50 -6.63
CA GLY A 122 10.93 -7.53 -8.06
C GLY A 122 10.07 -8.51 -8.90
N ALA A 123 9.21 -9.33 -8.27
CA ALA A 123 8.52 -10.43 -8.95
C ALA A 123 7.02 -10.20 -9.23
N THR A 124 6.50 -9.01 -8.95
CA THR A 124 5.08 -8.71 -9.18
C THR A 124 4.73 -8.77 -10.66
N ARG A 125 3.55 -9.31 -10.98
CA ARG A 125 2.93 -9.23 -12.30
C ARG A 125 1.92 -8.08 -12.41
N ASN A 126 1.76 -7.31 -11.33
CA ASN A 126 0.92 -6.12 -11.26
C ASN A 126 1.73 -4.89 -10.80
N PRO A 127 2.85 -4.53 -11.48
CA PRO A 127 3.66 -3.40 -11.05
C PRO A 127 2.85 -2.09 -11.07
N PRO A 128 3.03 -1.20 -10.07
CA PRO A 128 3.99 -1.27 -8.97
C PRO A 128 3.48 -2.03 -7.72
N PHE A 129 2.24 -2.51 -7.73
CA PHE A 129 1.57 -3.11 -6.59
C PHE A 129 2.12 -4.50 -6.24
N CYS A 130 1.99 -4.87 -4.97
CA CYS A 130 2.28 -6.23 -4.53
C CYS A 130 1.11 -7.16 -4.85
N ASP A 131 1.41 -8.31 -5.44
CA ASP A 131 0.44 -9.36 -5.81
C ASP A 131 0.69 -10.69 -5.07
N GLY A 132 1.47 -10.65 -3.98
CA GLY A 132 1.80 -11.83 -3.17
C GLY A 132 2.89 -12.74 -3.75
N ARG A 133 3.46 -12.45 -4.93
CA ARG A 133 4.53 -13.27 -5.55
C ARG A 133 5.75 -13.53 -4.66
N HIS A 134 6.01 -12.65 -3.70
CA HIS A 134 7.12 -12.78 -2.75
C HIS A 134 7.07 -14.08 -1.92
N PHE A 135 5.90 -14.69 -1.72
CA PHE A 135 5.78 -15.99 -1.05
C PHE A 135 6.40 -17.14 -1.85
N TRP A 136 6.43 -17.03 -3.17
CA TRP A 136 6.91 -18.07 -4.09
C TRP A 136 8.31 -17.78 -4.62
N GLN A 137 8.96 -16.74 -4.10
CA GLN A 137 10.29 -16.31 -4.50
C GLN A 137 11.26 -16.44 -3.33
N THR A 138 12.55 -16.57 -3.64
CA THR A 138 13.62 -16.53 -2.64
C THR A 138 13.90 -15.08 -2.19
N PHE A 139 12.86 -14.31 -1.89
CA PHE A 139 13.00 -12.94 -1.43
C PHE A 139 13.45 -12.91 0.03
N SER A 140 14.74 -12.65 0.24
CA SER A 140 15.34 -12.56 1.56
C SER A 140 15.51 -11.10 1.97
N ASP A 141 14.60 -10.63 2.82
CA ASP A 141 14.80 -9.42 3.62
C ASP A 141 13.95 -9.45 4.89
N GLN A 142 14.56 -9.17 6.03
CA GLN A 142 13.90 -9.20 7.34
C GLN A 142 13.20 -7.87 7.69
N GLY A 143 13.17 -6.92 6.76
CA GLY A 143 12.59 -5.60 6.98
C GLY A 143 13.36 -4.78 8.02
N ARG A 144 14.66 -5.07 8.19
CA ARG A 144 15.56 -4.26 8.98
C ARG A 144 15.92 -3.03 8.16
N VAL A 145 15.77 -1.84 8.75
CA VAL A 145 16.23 -0.60 8.13
C VAL A 145 17.57 -0.24 8.78
N PRO A 146 18.69 -0.18 8.02
CA PRO A 146 20.00 0.25 8.53
C PRO A 146 19.95 1.68 9.11
N GLY A 147 20.93 2.10 9.92
CA GLY A 147 21.04 3.47 10.46
C GLY A 147 20.55 3.65 11.91
N GLN A 148 21.03 4.69 12.60
CA GLN A 148 20.60 5.09 13.95
C GLN A 148 19.42 6.06 13.89
N ALA A 149 18.57 6.01 14.93
CA ALA A 149 17.38 6.84 15.07
C ALA A 149 17.71 8.34 14.91
N LEU A 150 16.80 9.04 14.23
CA LEU A 150 16.80 10.46 13.90
C LEU A 150 17.42 11.42 14.93
N ARG A 151 18.15 12.43 14.43
CA ARG A 151 18.09 13.78 15.01
C ARG A 151 16.67 14.29 14.85
N GLN A 152 16.03 14.67 15.95
CA GLN A 152 14.61 15.01 15.97
C GLN A 152 14.30 16.21 15.05
N ARG A 153 13.79 15.96 13.85
CA ARG A 153 12.87 16.90 13.20
C ARG A 153 11.53 16.76 13.93
N THR A 154 11.37 17.47 15.04
CA THR A 154 10.11 17.58 15.77
C THR A 154 9.13 18.41 14.96
N GLY A 155 8.31 17.77 14.15
CA GLY A 155 7.22 18.43 13.44
C GLY A 155 6.39 17.43 12.65
N ALA A 156 5.07 17.57 12.71
CA ALA A 156 4.24 17.06 11.63
C ALA A 156 4.73 17.77 10.36
N MET A 157 5.16 17.01 9.36
CA MET A 157 5.39 17.57 8.05
C MET A 157 4.08 17.34 7.27
N PRO A 158 3.17 18.32 7.22
CA PRO A 158 1.96 18.19 6.43
C PRO A 158 2.33 18.12 4.95
N GLY A 159 1.54 17.37 4.18
CA GLY A 159 1.69 17.29 2.73
C GLY A 159 1.51 15.89 2.19
N ALA A 160 1.10 15.82 0.92
CA ALA A 160 1.02 14.57 0.19
C ALA A 160 2.43 13.95 0.01
N LEU A 161 2.46 12.62 0.01
CA LEU A 161 3.62 11.84 -0.39
C LEU A 161 3.44 11.40 -1.84
N THR A 162 4.22 11.99 -2.75
CA THR A 162 4.31 11.56 -4.13
C THR A 162 5.17 10.30 -4.22
N ILE A 163 4.64 9.28 -4.88
CA ILE A 163 5.25 7.97 -5.08
C ILE A 163 5.39 7.73 -6.58
N THR A 164 6.62 7.60 -7.06
CA THR A 164 6.91 7.45 -8.49
C THR A 164 7.76 6.20 -8.72
N PRO A 165 7.19 5.10 -9.22
CA PRO A 165 7.96 3.96 -9.71
C PRO A 165 8.71 4.38 -10.99
N LEU A 166 10.04 4.49 -10.91
CA LEU A 166 10.87 4.88 -12.06
C LEU A 166 11.09 3.69 -12.98
N HIS A 167 11.02 3.89 -14.30
CA HIS A 167 11.24 2.84 -15.31
C HIS A 167 12.52 2.01 -15.06
N ASN A 168 12.38 0.68 -14.98
CA ASN A 168 13.45 -0.27 -14.60
C ASN A 168 14.25 0.13 -13.35
N GLY A 169 13.69 0.99 -12.51
CA GLY A 169 14.39 1.66 -11.42
C GLY A 169 13.67 1.54 -10.07
N PRO A 170 14.09 2.33 -9.08
CA PRO A 170 13.51 2.32 -7.74
C PRO A 170 12.13 3.00 -7.69
N ILE A 171 11.49 2.92 -6.53
CA ILE A 171 10.37 3.80 -6.18
C ILE A 171 10.97 5.09 -5.61
N GLN A 172 10.72 6.22 -6.27
CA GLN A 172 11.07 7.54 -5.78
C GLN A 172 9.94 8.07 -4.89
N LEU A 173 10.32 8.57 -3.71
CA LEU A 173 9.43 9.27 -2.79
C LEU A 173 9.79 10.76 -2.78
N LYS A 174 8.77 11.62 -2.83
CA LYS A 174 8.89 13.06 -2.60
C LYS A 174 7.77 13.52 -1.69
N GLY A 175 8.11 14.31 -0.68
CA GLY A 175 7.20 14.71 0.38
C GLY A 175 7.44 13.92 1.66
N PRO A 176 6.83 14.36 2.77
CA PRO A 176 7.19 13.91 4.10
C PRO A 176 6.72 12.50 4.42
N PHE A 177 7.55 11.68 5.07
CA PHE A 177 7.14 10.36 5.56
C PHE A 177 7.98 9.87 6.74
N GLU A 178 7.41 8.93 7.50
CA GLU A 178 8.12 8.11 8.49
C GLU A 178 8.40 6.71 7.92
N LEU A 179 9.65 6.26 7.97
CA LEU A 179 10.02 4.88 7.60
C LEU A 179 10.03 4.01 8.86
N ILE A 180 9.20 2.98 8.86
CA ILE A 180 8.98 2.07 9.98
C ILE A 180 9.57 0.70 9.64
N ASP A 181 10.45 0.20 10.50
CA ASP A 181 11.03 -1.14 10.32
C ASP A 181 10.04 -2.26 10.70
N ALA A 182 10.45 -3.50 10.44
CA ALA A 182 9.66 -4.68 10.76
C ALA A 182 9.29 -4.85 12.25
N LYS A 183 9.98 -4.14 13.17
CA LYS A 183 9.69 -4.15 14.60
C LYS A 183 8.71 -3.04 15.01
N GLY A 184 8.20 -2.27 14.05
CA GLY A 184 7.32 -1.13 14.32
C GLY A 184 8.09 0.11 14.78
N VAL A 185 9.42 0.14 14.66
CA VAL A 185 10.21 1.29 15.11
C VAL A 185 10.37 2.28 13.97
N VAL A 186 10.05 3.56 14.22
CA VAL A 186 10.36 4.65 13.28
C VAL A 186 11.88 4.83 13.22
N ARG A 187 12.46 4.63 12.04
CA ARG A 187 13.90 4.73 11.80
C ARG A 187 14.28 6.04 11.13
N TYR A 188 13.43 6.55 10.25
CA TYR A 188 13.66 7.77 9.46
C TYR A 188 12.41 8.66 9.41
N ARG A 189 12.64 9.96 9.25
CA ARG A 189 11.67 11.05 9.03
C ARG A 189 12.29 11.92 7.94
N GLU A 190 11.90 11.67 6.71
CA GLU A 190 12.51 12.30 5.52
C GLU A 190 11.43 12.93 4.64
N ASP A 191 11.86 13.75 3.70
CA ASP A 191 11.03 14.35 2.65
C ASP A 191 11.36 13.80 1.24
N GLY A 192 12.24 12.80 1.17
CA GLY A 192 12.53 12.07 -0.06
C GLY A 192 13.38 10.81 0.17
N ALA A 193 13.21 9.82 -0.69
CA ALA A 193 14.02 8.60 -0.71
C ALA A 193 13.90 7.85 -2.04
N LEU A 194 14.86 6.96 -2.29
CA LEU A 194 14.76 5.93 -3.33
C LEU A 194 14.65 4.56 -2.65
N LEU A 195 13.51 3.88 -2.81
CA LEU A 195 13.26 2.56 -2.25
C LEU A 195 13.48 1.47 -3.29
N CYS A 196 14.16 0.40 -2.89
CA CYS A 196 14.41 -0.75 -3.75
C CYS A 196 13.08 -1.43 -4.11
N ARG A 197 12.83 -1.57 -5.42
CA ARG A 197 11.72 -2.39 -5.93
C ARG A 197 12.16 -3.67 -6.65
N CYS A 198 13.44 -3.79 -6.99
CA CYS A 198 13.99 -4.92 -7.74
C CYS A 198 14.30 -6.16 -6.90
N GLY A 199 14.21 -6.07 -5.56
CA GLY A 199 14.57 -7.16 -4.65
C GLY A 199 16.08 -7.43 -4.50
N GLY A 200 16.94 -6.80 -5.31
CA GLY A 200 18.38 -7.08 -5.36
C GLY A 200 19.26 -6.26 -4.42
N SER A 201 18.79 -5.14 -3.87
CA SER A 201 19.67 -4.23 -3.12
C SER A 201 20.33 -4.88 -1.89
N ASN A 202 21.58 -4.53 -1.62
CA ASN A 202 22.30 -4.86 -0.39
C ASN A 202 22.03 -3.86 0.75
N ASN A 203 21.35 -2.74 0.46
CA ASN A 203 20.99 -1.69 1.42
C ASN A 203 19.47 -1.55 1.59
N LYS A 204 18.73 -2.67 1.51
CA LYS A 204 17.27 -2.68 1.67
C LYS A 204 16.85 -1.99 2.98
N PRO A 205 15.72 -1.26 2.99
CA PRO A 205 14.76 -1.08 1.91
C PRO A 205 15.17 -0.04 0.84
N PHE A 206 16.33 0.60 0.98
CA PHE A 206 16.79 1.64 0.06
C PHE A 206 17.34 1.05 -1.24
N CYS A 207 17.34 1.85 -2.29
CA CYS A 207 17.99 1.53 -3.55
C CYS A 207 19.51 1.81 -3.46
N ASP A 208 20.31 0.91 -4.01
CA ASP A 208 21.76 1.03 -4.18
C ASP A 208 22.20 0.85 -5.65
N PHE A 209 21.25 1.06 -6.58
CA PHE A 209 21.44 0.90 -8.03
C PHE A 209 21.68 -0.54 -8.53
N THR A 210 21.54 -1.57 -7.68
CA THR A 210 21.64 -2.98 -8.12
C THR A 210 20.73 -3.33 -9.31
N HIS A 211 19.60 -2.64 -9.45
CA HIS A 211 18.66 -2.84 -10.57
C HIS A 211 19.28 -2.65 -11.96
N GLN A 212 20.37 -1.88 -12.08
CA GLN A 212 21.07 -1.64 -13.35
C GLN A 212 21.81 -2.88 -13.86
N TRP A 213 22.08 -3.85 -12.98
CA TRP A 213 22.97 -4.99 -13.26
C TRP A 213 22.30 -6.34 -13.02
N ASN A 214 21.14 -6.37 -12.35
CA ASN A 214 20.45 -7.62 -11.99
C ASN A 214 19.32 -8.03 -12.96
N GLY A 215 19.22 -7.35 -14.12
CA GLY A 215 18.22 -7.63 -15.14
C GLY A 215 16.79 -7.24 -14.77
N PHE A 216 16.60 -6.36 -13.78
CA PHE A 216 15.28 -5.90 -13.37
C PHE A 216 14.56 -5.16 -14.51
N GLN A 217 13.36 -5.62 -14.84
CA GLN A 217 12.49 -5.01 -15.82
C GLN A 217 11.13 -4.72 -15.21
N ALA A 218 10.71 -3.47 -15.27
CA ALA A 218 9.37 -3.06 -14.86
C ALA A 218 9.05 -1.68 -15.45
N PRO A 219 7.77 -1.41 -15.77
CA PRO A 219 7.35 -0.11 -16.27
C PRO A 219 7.76 1.01 -15.30
#